data_AF-B2AWY8-F1
#
_entry.id   AF-B2AWY8-F1
#
_cell.length_a   1.000
_cell.length_b   1.000
_cell.length_c   1.000
_cell.angle_alpha   90.00
_cell.angle_beta   90.00
_cell.angle_gamma   90.00
#
_symmetry.space_group_name_H-M   'P 1'
#
loop_
_entity.id
_entity.type
_entity.pdbx_description
1 polymer ?
#
loop_
_entity_poly.entity_id
_entity_poly.type
_entity_poly.pdbx_seq_one_letter_code
_entity_poly.pdbx_strand_id
1 'polypeptide(L)'
;MAEQLLEQARDIFEGQIDFEGQKLVENLVNISLSIVGVRFYHNPLFQQTALTSPQAIAFLVGYFLQDIKLAVYIGLAGTAATFLLTVPPWPIYNKNPVKWLPVAGAAPPTNIVIDEKMLR
;
A
#
# COMPACT_ATOMS: atom_id res chain seq x y z
N MET A 1 -16.64 -2.56 -27.62
CA MET A 1 -16.79 -3.42 -26.41
C MET A 1 -15.44 -3.67 -25.76
N ALA A 2 -14.48 -4.36 -26.41
CA ALA A 2 -13.15 -4.59 -25.84
C ALA A 2 -12.34 -3.28 -25.60
N GLU A 3 -12.31 -2.37 -26.59
CA GLU A 3 -11.65 -1.06 -26.46
C GLU A 3 -12.23 -0.20 -25.33
N GLN A 4 -13.56 -0.20 -25.17
CA GLN A 4 -14.25 0.54 -24.12
C GLN A 4 -13.95 -0.01 -22.71
N LEU A 5 -13.84 -1.34 -22.59
CA LEU A 5 -13.40 -1.98 -21.34
C LEU A 5 -11.93 -1.70 -21.04
N LEU A 6 -11.09 -1.58 -22.08
CA LEU A 6 -9.68 -1.21 -21.98
C LEU A 6 -9.50 0.24 -21.55
N GLU A 7 -10.26 1.18 -22.11
CA GLU A 7 -10.28 2.59 -21.69
C GLU A 7 -10.77 2.74 -20.25
N GLN A 8 -11.86 2.05 -19.88
CA GLN A 8 -12.36 2.07 -18.51
C GLN A 8 -11.35 1.46 -17.53
N ALA A 9 -10.71 0.36 -17.90
CA ALA A 9 -9.66 -0.23 -17.08
C ALA A 9 -8.46 0.72 -16.98
N ARG A 10 -8.04 1.33 -18.08
CA ARG A 10 -6.95 2.30 -18.11
C ARG A 10 -7.24 3.49 -17.21
N ASP A 11 -8.42 4.11 -17.29
CA ASP A 11 -8.79 5.25 -16.42
C ASP A 11 -8.79 4.86 -14.93
N ILE A 12 -9.21 3.64 -14.61
CA ILE A 12 -9.09 3.10 -13.25
C ILE A 12 -7.60 2.99 -12.90
N PHE A 13 -6.79 2.31 -13.71
CA PHE A 13 -5.38 2.00 -13.42
C PHE A 13 -4.40 3.18 -13.55
N GLU A 14 -4.73 4.21 -14.33
CA GLU A 14 -3.89 5.40 -14.56
C GLU A 14 -3.78 6.27 -13.29
N GLY A 15 -4.61 5.99 -12.28
CA GLY A 15 -4.37 6.24 -10.86
C GLY A 15 -3.63 7.54 -10.57
N GLN A 16 -4.36 8.66 -10.52
CA GLN A 16 -3.76 9.93 -10.13
C GLN A 16 -3.11 9.81 -8.73
N ILE A 17 -1.91 10.38 -8.60
CA ILE A 17 -1.15 10.33 -7.35
C ILE A 17 -1.88 11.19 -6.29
N ASP A 18 -2.27 10.56 -5.18
CA ASP A 18 -2.87 11.16 -3.98
C ASP A 18 -2.03 10.77 -2.74
N PHE A 19 -1.45 11.76 -2.07
CA PHE A 19 -0.60 11.54 -0.90
C PHE A 19 -1.38 11.06 0.33
N GLU A 20 -2.63 11.51 0.51
CA GLU A 20 -3.47 11.08 1.64
C GLU A 20 -3.91 9.63 1.45
N GLY A 21 -4.29 9.27 0.22
CA GLY A 21 -4.58 7.89 -0.16
C GLY A 21 -3.38 6.96 0.04
N GLN A 22 -2.19 7.39 -0.41
CA GLN A 22 -0.95 6.64 -0.18
C GLN A 22 -0.66 6.42 1.30
N LYS A 23 -0.86 7.44 2.15
CA LYS A 23 -0.67 7.33 3.60
C LYS A 23 -1.67 6.37 4.27
N LEU A 24 -2.91 6.34 3.80
CA LEU A 24 -3.91 5.36 4.26
C LEU A 24 -3.49 3.93 3.89
N VAL A 25 -3.04 3.70 2.65
CA VAL A 25 -2.51 2.42 2.20
C VAL A 25 -1.30 2.02 3.03
N GLU A 26 -0.37 2.94 3.27
CA GLU A 26 0.82 2.69 4.07
C GLU A 26 0.46 2.32 5.52
N ASN A 27 -0.51 3.00 6.13
CA ASN A 27 -1.00 2.66 7.46
C ASN A 27 -1.67 1.27 7.49
N LEU A 28 -2.48 0.94 6.48
CA LEU A 28 -3.11 -0.38 6.37
C LEU A 28 -2.07 -1.49 6.21
N VAL A 29 -1.07 -1.26 5.37
CA VAL A 29 0.06 -2.18 5.16
C VAL A 29 0.88 -2.32 6.44
N ASN A 30 1.15 -1.22 7.14
CA ASN A 30 1.89 -1.24 8.40
C ASN A 30 1.13 -1.93 9.53
N ILE A 31 -0.19 -1.74 9.63
CA ILE A 31 -1.04 -2.44 10.61
C ILE A 31 -1.09 -3.93 10.28
N SER A 32 -1.28 -4.26 9.01
CA SER A 32 -1.30 -5.65 8.53
C SER A 32 0.05 -6.31 8.81
N LEU A 33 1.17 -5.70 8.42
CA LEU A 33 2.51 -6.20 8.67
C LEU A 33 2.85 -6.23 10.17
N SER A 34 2.38 -5.28 10.99
CA SER A 34 2.59 -5.29 12.45
C SER A 34 1.92 -6.50 13.11
N ILE A 35 0.73 -6.89 12.63
CA ILE A 35 0.01 -8.10 13.07
C ILE A 35 0.72 -9.38 12.59
N VAL A 36 1.42 -9.30 11.45
CA VAL A 36 2.05 -10.44 10.75
C VAL A 36 3.53 -10.64 11.12
N GLY A 37 4.25 -9.57 11.48
CA GLY A 37 5.70 -9.55 11.58
C GLY A 37 6.27 -8.28 12.21
N VAL A 38 6.57 -8.39 13.51
CA VAL A 38 7.72 -7.71 14.15
C VAL A 38 7.81 -6.19 13.91
N ARG A 39 6.88 -5.41 14.46
CA ARG A 39 7.16 -4.01 14.81
C ARG A 39 7.37 -3.89 16.32
N PHE A 40 8.50 -4.44 16.76
CA PHE A 40 8.65 -4.87 18.14
C PHE A 40 10.08 -4.66 18.67
N TYR A 41 10.58 -3.43 18.55
CA TYR A 41 11.93 -3.10 18.99
C TYR A 41 12.01 -2.00 20.07
N HIS A 42 10.89 -1.61 20.69
CA HIS A 42 10.94 -0.56 21.73
C HIS A 42 10.38 -0.95 23.11
N ASN A 43 9.82 -2.15 23.31
CA ASN A 43 9.28 -2.52 24.64
C ASN A 43 9.54 -4.01 24.97
N PRO A 44 10.27 -4.32 26.07
CA PRO A 44 10.61 -5.71 26.44
C PRO A 44 9.43 -6.54 26.96
N LEU A 45 8.29 -5.91 27.27
CA LEU A 45 7.13 -6.60 27.87
C LEU A 45 6.27 -7.38 26.87
N PHE A 46 6.43 -7.13 25.57
CA PHE A 46 5.48 -7.64 24.60
C PHE A 46 5.99 -8.87 23.81
N GLN A 47 7.21 -9.38 24.07
CA GLN A 47 7.89 -10.46 23.33
C GLN A 47 7.04 -11.75 23.11
N GLN A 48 5.89 -11.90 23.79
CA GLN A 48 4.98 -13.04 23.69
C GLN A 48 3.97 -12.99 22.52
N THR A 49 3.90 -11.91 21.72
CA THR A 49 2.94 -11.81 20.59
C THR A 49 3.36 -12.58 19.33
N ALA A 50 4.58 -13.12 19.26
CA ALA A 50 5.07 -13.83 18.08
C ALA A 50 4.27 -15.11 17.76
N LEU A 51 3.56 -15.70 18.74
CA LEU A 51 2.77 -16.92 18.58
C LEU A 51 1.31 -16.68 18.19
N THR A 52 0.81 -15.44 18.28
CA THR A 52 -0.57 -15.08 17.92
C THR A 52 -0.68 -14.40 16.55
N SER A 53 0.44 -14.27 15.82
CA SER A 53 0.41 -13.72 14.47
C SER A 53 -0.36 -14.67 13.53
N PRO A 54 -1.21 -14.16 12.62
CA PRO A 54 -1.97 -15.00 11.70
C PRO A 54 -1.12 -15.98 10.89
N GLN A 55 0.16 -15.66 10.64
CA GLN A 55 1.12 -16.52 9.94
C GLN A 55 1.68 -17.61 10.84
N ALA A 56 1.91 -17.34 12.13
CA ALA A 56 2.23 -18.39 13.09
C ALA A 56 1.06 -19.38 13.21
N ILE A 57 -0.18 -18.88 13.21
CA ILE A 57 -1.38 -19.72 13.22
C ILE A 57 -1.49 -20.55 11.92
N ALA A 58 -1.30 -19.93 10.75
CA ALA A 58 -1.31 -20.64 9.47
C ALA A 58 -0.21 -21.71 9.37
N PHE A 59 0.99 -21.40 9.88
CA PHE A 59 2.11 -22.34 9.95
C PHE A 59 1.83 -23.49 10.92
N LEU A 60 1.30 -23.22 12.11
CA LEU A 60 0.95 -24.25 13.10
C LEU A 60 -0.15 -25.16 12.59
N VAL A 61 -1.21 -24.61 11.99
CA VAL A 61 -2.29 -25.40 11.39
C VAL A 61 -1.76 -26.30 10.26
N GLY A 62 -0.95 -25.76 9.34
CA GLY A 62 -0.33 -26.54 8.27
C GLY A 62 0.62 -27.62 8.81
N TYR A 63 1.36 -27.32 9.88
CA TYR A 63 2.27 -28.25 10.55
C TYR A 63 1.51 -29.41 11.21
N PHE A 64 0.47 -29.12 12.00
CA PHE A 64 -0.32 -30.16 12.68
C PHE A 64 -1.12 -31.04 11.69
N LEU A 65 -1.61 -30.44 10.61
CA LEU A 65 -2.31 -31.18 9.55
C LEU A 65 -1.34 -31.89 8.58
N GLN A 66 -0.02 -31.70 8.73
CA GLN A 66 1.03 -32.17 7.82
C GLN A 66 0.75 -31.90 6.33
N ASP A 67 0.01 -30.84 6.03
CA ASP A 67 -0.40 -30.46 4.68
C ASP A 67 0.29 -29.17 4.26
N ILE A 68 1.42 -29.32 3.56
CA ILE A 68 2.19 -28.20 3.03
C ILE A 68 1.41 -27.42 1.96
N LYS A 69 0.47 -28.06 1.23
CA LYS A 69 -0.33 -27.40 0.20
C LYS A 69 -1.28 -26.41 0.86
N LEU A 70 -1.90 -26.79 1.98
CA LEU A 70 -2.76 -25.90 2.76
C LEU A 70 -2.01 -24.66 3.25
N ALA A 71 -0.80 -24.82 3.79
CA ALA A 71 0.04 -23.71 4.23
C ALA A 71 0.38 -22.76 3.07
N VAL A 72 0.75 -23.30 1.91
CA VAL A 72 1.03 -22.51 0.69
C VAL A 72 -0.21 -21.77 0.20
N TYR A 73 -1.39 -22.42 0.17
CA TYR A 73 -2.63 -21.75 -0.22
C TYR A 73 -3.01 -20.60 0.71
N ILE A 74 -2.81 -20.75 2.02
CA ILE A 74 -3.05 -19.67 2.98
C ILE A 74 -2.09 -18.50 2.74
N GLY A 75 -0.81 -18.77 2.49
CA GLY A 75 0.16 -17.73 2.16
C GLY A 75 -0.17 -16.99 0.86
N LEU A 76 -0.53 -17.73 -0.20
CA LEU A 76 -0.95 -17.17 -1.48
C LEU A 76 -2.26 -16.36 -1.34
N ALA A 77 -3.23 -16.85 -0.59
CA ALA A 77 -4.47 -16.15 -0.31
C ALA A 77 -4.22 -14.82 0.42
N GLY A 78 -3.36 -14.82 1.44
CA GLY A 78 -2.98 -13.59 2.16
C GLY A 78 -2.24 -12.59 1.27
N THR A 79 -1.39 -13.09 0.38
CA THR A 79 -0.68 -12.26 -0.61
C THR A 79 -1.67 -11.65 -1.60
N ALA A 80 -2.52 -12.46 -2.22
CA ALA A 80 -3.54 -11.99 -3.17
C ALA A 80 -4.48 -10.97 -2.53
N ALA A 81 -4.91 -11.19 -1.28
CA ALA A 81 -5.72 -10.23 -0.53
C ALA A 81 -4.99 -8.90 -0.32
N THR A 82 -3.70 -8.92 0.01
CA THR A 82 -2.88 -7.71 0.18
C THR A 82 -2.77 -6.94 -1.14
N PHE A 83 -2.48 -7.64 -2.23
CA PHE A 83 -2.44 -7.03 -3.57
C PHE A 83 -3.77 -6.39 -3.94
N LEU A 84 -4.89 -7.08 -3.74
CA LEU A 84 -6.21 -6.53 -4.03
C LEU A 84 -6.54 -5.30 -3.17
N LEU A 85 -6.10 -5.25 -1.91
CA LEU A 85 -6.39 -4.12 -1.04
C LEU A 85 -5.53 -2.88 -1.32
N THR A 86 -4.30 -3.05 -1.81
CA THR A 86 -3.31 -1.97 -1.88
C THR A 86 -2.97 -1.53 -3.30
N VAL A 87 -3.01 -2.43 -4.28
CA VAL A 87 -2.54 -2.16 -5.64
C VAL A 87 -3.60 -1.49 -6.52
N PRO A 88 -4.87 -1.94 -6.54
CA PRO A 88 -5.90 -1.23 -7.27
C PRO A 88 -6.08 0.18 -6.70
N PRO A 89 -6.19 1.20 -7.56
CA PRO A 89 -6.47 2.57 -7.16
C PRO A 89 -7.95 2.73 -6.81
N TRP A 90 -8.34 2.19 -5.66
CA TRP A 90 -9.71 2.27 -5.17
C TRP A 90 -10.15 3.74 -5.01
N PRO A 91 -11.45 4.06 -5.23
CA PRO A 91 -11.95 5.44 -5.09
C PRO A 91 -11.70 6.08 -3.71
N ILE A 92 -11.48 5.26 -2.68
CA ILE A 92 -11.12 5.74 -1.33
C ILE A 92 -9.70 6.31 -1.25
N TYR A 93 -8.79 5.87 -2.12
CA TYR A 93 -7.38 6.29 -2.16
C TYR A 93 -7.10 7.42 -3.15
N ASN A 94 -8.06 7.85 -3.95
CA ASN A 94 -7.86 8.89 -4.96
C ASN A 94 -8.95 9.97 -4.85
N LYS A 95 -9.00 10.64 -3.70
CA LYS A 95 -9.99 11.70 -3.43
C LYS A 95 -9.42 13.08 -3.69
N ASN A 96 -8.11 13.26 -3.53
CA ASN A 96 -7.44 14.55 -3.65
C ASN A 96 -6.30 14.45 -4.67
N PRO A 97 -6.62 14.49 -5.99
CA PRO A 97 -5.59 14.39 -7.01
C PRO A 97 -4.68 15.62 -6.99
N VAL A 98 -3.37 15.38 -7.01
CA VAL A 98 -2.36 16.44 -6.95
C VAL A 98 -2.25 17.16 -8.30
N LYS A 99 -2.41 18.48 -8.30
CA LYS A 99 -2.14 19.33 -9.47
C LYS A 99 -0.67 19.69 -9.50
N TRP A 100 0.07 19.09 -10.43
CA TRP A 100 1.49 19.36 -10.62
C TRP A 100 1.74 20.78 -11.12
N LEU A 101 2.84 21.38 -10.65
CA LEU A 101 3.37 22.60 -11.24
C LEU A 101 3.87 22.30 -12.67
N PRO A 102 3.82 23.29 -13.58
CA PRO A 102 4.37 23.10 -14.91
C PRO A 102 5.88 22.78 -14.81
N VAL A 103 6.33 21.88 -15.69
CA VAL A 103 7.74 21.50 -15.80
C VAL A 103 8.59 22.74 -16.04
N ALA A 104 9.71 22.85 -15.32
CA ALA A 104 10.65 23.96 -15.43
C ALA A 104 10.98 24.25 -16.91
N GLY A 105 10.61 25.45 -17.39
CA GLY A 105 10.75 25.85 -18.80
C GLY A 105 9.45 26.39 -19.42
N ALA A 106 8.29 26.09 -18.84
CA ALA A 106 7.06 26.84 -19.12
C ALA A 106 7.05 28.12 -18.27
N ALA A 107 6.64 29.25 -18.88
CA ALA A 107 6.66 30.57 -18.24
C ALA A 107 6.07 30.50 -16.82
N PRO A 108 6.77 31.03 -15.79
CA PRO A 108 6.28 30.95 -14.42
C PRO A 108 4.92 31.66 -14.35
N PRO A 109 3.92 31.08 -13.66
CA PRO A 109 2.71 31.80 -13.35
C PRO A 109 3.09 33.05 -12.56
N THR A 110 2.48 34.19 -12.90
CA THR A 110 2.85 35.55 -12.45
C THR A 110 2.81 35.79 -10.93
N ASN A 111 2.50 34.77 -10.12
CA ASN A 111 2.30 34.85 -8.68
C ASN A 111 3.15 33.86 -7.87
N ILE A 112 4.25 33.33 -8.42
CA ILE A 112 5.22 32.55 -7.63
C ILE A 112 6.41 33.44 -7.31
N VAL A 113 6.53 33.84 -6.04
CA VAL A 113 7.73 34.49 -5.51
C VAL A 113 8.78 33.41 -5.27
N ILE A 114 9.86 33.43 -6.05
CA ILE A 114 11.00 32.52 -5.86
C ILE A 114 11.91 33.15 -4.80
N ASP A 115 12.16 32.44 -3.70
CA ASP A 115 13.11 32.90 -2.68
C ASP A 115 14.55 32.78 -3.24
N GLU A 116 15.13 33.92 -3.60
CA GLU A 116 16.47 34.01 -4.21
C GLU A 116 17.59 33.47 -3.32
N LYS A 117 17.34 33.30 -2.01
CA LYS A 117 18.32 32.72 -1.07
C LYS A 117 18.56 31.22 -1.28
N MET A 118 17.62 30.52 -1.91
CA MET A 118 17.73 29.09 -2.20
C MET A 118 18.53 28.78 -3.48
N LEU A 119 18.93 29.81 -4.23
CA LEU A 119 19.63 29.69 -5.52
C LEU A 119 21.13 30.02 -5.46
N ARG A 120 21.67 30.29 -4.28
CA ARG A 120 23.11 30.54 -4.04
C ARG A 120 23.71 29.40 -3.23
#